data_AF-A0A7L3GUE8-F1
#
_entry.id   AF-A0A7L3GUE8-F1
#
_cell.length_a   1.000
_cell.length_b   1.000
_cell.length_c   1.000
_cell.angle_alpha   90.00
_cell.angle_beta   90.00
_cell.angle_gamma   90.00
#
_symmetry.space_group_name_H-M   'P 1'
#
loop_
_entity.id
_entity.type
_entity.pdbx_description
1 polymer ?
#
loop_
_entity_poly.entity_id
_entity_poly.type
_entity_poly.pdbx_seq_one_letter_code
_entity_poly.pdbx_strand_id
1 'polypeptide(L)'
;KVSDDGDSEGEDASVTQGDLEALISGHYPVRSSEEASDSSSAVAPPASKWVCAHSSKSKKENHNQCITEKLEVLEKAYSVQGDKWRALSYSKAINALKSYHKPVTSYQEACKIPGIGKRMAEKILEILESGHLRKLDHISESVPVLELFSNIWGAGVKTAQMWYQQGFRTLDDICTKATLTSQQAVGLKHYMDFLERMPREEAAEIEQTVRQAALALKPGLVCVACGSYRRGKPTCGDVDVLVTHPDGQSHRGVFSKLLDSLHRSG
;
A
#
# COMPACT_ATOMS: atom_id res chain seq x y z
N LYS A 1 -37.29 -8.63 38.87
CA LYS A 1 -36.89 -7.21 38.91
C LYS A 1 -35.41 -7.16 39.24
N VAL A 2 -34.58 -7.18 38.19
CA VAL A 2 -33.15 -6.89 38.26
C VAL A 2 -32.97 -5.82 37.19
N SER A 3 -32.65 -4.62 37.65
CA SER A 3 -32.39 -3.43 36.86
C SER A 3 -31.06 -3.62 36.14
N ASP A 4 -31.12 -3.56 34.82
CA ASP A 4 -29.97 -3.46 33.92
C ASP A 4 -29.71 -1.97 33.74
N ASP A 5 -28.78 -1.43 34.54
CA ASP A 5 -28.29 -0.07 34.39
C ASP A 5 -27.35 -0.04 33.18
N GLY A 6 -27.93 0.32 32.03
CA GLY A 6 -27.19 0.58 30.81
C GLY A 6 -26.29 1.79 30.99
N ASP A 7 -24.99 1.52 31.06
CA ASP A 7 -23.92 2.52 30.99
C ASP A 7 -23.99 3.21 29.62
N SER A 8 -24.50 4.43 29.62
CA SER A 8 -24.63 5.29 28.45
C SER A 8 -23.27 5.93 28.17
N GLU A 9 -22.38 5.23 27.45
CA GLU A 9 -21.22 5.85 26.80
C GLU A 9 -21.70 6.69 25.60
N GLY A 10 -22.24 7.86 25.92
CA GLY A 10 -22.55 8.93 24.97
C GLY A 10 -21.54 10.07 25.12
N GLU A 11 -20.28 9.84 24.75
CA GLU A 11 -19.38 10.95 24.47
C GLU A 11 -19.58 11.37 23.01
N ASP A 12 -20.36 12.42 22.83
CA ASP A 12 -20.51 13.15 21.58
C ASP A 12 -19.17 13.87 21.30
N ALA A 13 -18.19 13.11 20.81
CA ALA A 13 -16.86 13.61 20.49
C ALA A 13 -16.95 14.52 19.25
N SER A 14 -17.39 15.76 19.45
CA SER A 14 -17.41 16.78 18.41
C SER A 14 -16.00 16.98 17.86
N VAL A 15 -15.83 16.89 16.54
CA VAL A 15 -14.55 17.11 15.87
C VAL A 15 -14.06 18.52 16.16
N THR A 16 -12.89 18.64 16.80
CA THR A 16 -12.32 19.95 17.13
C THR A 16 -11.62 20.56 15.91
N GLN A 17 -11.40 21.88 15.95
CA GLN A 17 -10.59 22.57 14.92
C GLN A 17 -9.16 21.98 14.85
N GLY A 18 -8.59 21.58 15.99
CA GLY A 18 -7.28 20.94 16.05
C GLY A 18 -7.25 19.55 15.37
N ASP A 19 -8.33 18.77 15.50
CA ASP A 19 -8.45 17.49 14.80
C ASP A 19 -8.53 17.68 13.28
N LEU A 20 -9.24 18.74 12.85
CA LEU A 20 -9.35 19.08 11.43
C LEU A 20 -8.01 19.55 10.85
N GLU A 21 -7.28 20.40 11.57
CA GLU A 21 -5.93 20.83 11.20
C GLU A 21 -4.95 19.65 11.16
N ALA A 22 -5.06 18.71 12.09
CA ALA A 22 -4.25 17.49 12.10
C ALA A 22 -4.53 16.58 10.90
N LEU A 23 -5.80 16.45 10.49
CA LEU A 23 -6.19 15.70 9.31
C LEU A 23 -5.55 16.29 8.04
N ILE A 24 -5.69 17.61 7.87
CA ILE A 24 -5.21 18.36 6.68
C ILE A 24 -3.68 18.39 6.63
N SER A 25 -3.03 18.74 7.74
CA SER A 25 -1.57 18.88 7.81
C SER A 25 -0.84 17.53 7.91
N GLY A 26 -1.55 16.49 8.35
CA GLY A 26 -0.94 15.21 8.72
C GLY A 26 -0.16 15.21 10.04
N HIS A 27 -0.25 16.29 10.82
CA HIS A 27 0.45 16.45 12.09
C HIS A 27 -0.55 16.49 13.24
N TYR A 28 -0.61 15.40 14.02
CA TYR A 28 -1.38 15.41 15.25
C TYR A 28 -0.62 16.19 16.32
N PRO A 29 -1.26 17.16 17.00
CA PRO A 29 -0.67 17.79 18.16
C PRO A 29 -0.34 16.71 19.18
N VAL A 30 0.88 16.72 19.71
CA VAL A 30 1.26 15.85 20.80
C VAL A 30 0.38 16.27 21.98
N ARG A 31 -0.56 15.41 22.39
CA ARG A 31 -1.22 15.58 23.69
C ARG A 31 -0.11 15.60 24.73
N SER A 32 0.15 16.76 25.31
CA SER A 32 0.96 16.85 26.51
C SER A 32 0.26 15.98 27.55
N SER A 33 0.84 14.82 27.85
CA SER A 33 0.53 14.11 29.08
C SER A 33 0.90 15.06 30.22
N GLU A 34 -0.10 15.75 30.76
CA GLU A 34 0.03 16.43 32.05
C GLU A 34 0.42 15.37 33.09
N GLU A 35 1.49 15.70 33.83
CA GLU A 35 2.04 15.00 34.99
C GLU A 35 2.71 13.63 34.78
N ALA A 36 3.85 13.62 34.08
CA ALA A 36 4.90 12.64 34.39
C ALA A 36 5.76 13.21 35.54
N SER A 37 5.45 12.79 36.77
CA SER A 37 6.30 12.99 37.93
C SER A 37 7.67 12.36 37.68
N ASP A 38 8.69 13.15 37.98
CA ASP A 38 10.12 12.87 37.89
C ASP A 38 10.51 11.64 38.73
N SER A 39 10.81 10.49 38.11
CA SER A 39 11.67 9.46 38.72
C SER A 39 12.26 8.48 37.69
N SER A 40 13.59 8.44 37.67
CA SER A 40 14.57 7.47 37.16
C SER A 40 14.13 6.24 36.33
N SER A 41 14.90 6.05 35.24
CA SER A 41 15.17 4.81 34.48
C SER A 41 13.97 4.12 33.84
N ALA A 42 13.42 4.72 32.79
CA ALA A 42 12.59 4.00 31.83
C ALA A 42 13.50 3.13 30.93
N VAL A 43 13.61 1.84 31.27
CA VAL A 43 14.07 0.82 30.32
C VAL A 43 13.16 0.90 29.10
N ALA A 44 13.73 1.11 27.91
CA ALA A 44 12.96 1.17 26.67
C ALA A 44 12.10 -0.09 26.55
N PRO A 45 10.78 0.04 26.33
CA PRO A 45 9.91 -1.12 26.20
C PRO A 45 10.42 -2.02 25.08
N PRO A 46 10.28 -3.36 25.21
CA PRO A 46 10.72 -4.29 24.20
C PRO A 46 10.10 -3.92 22.86
N ALA A 47 10.94 -3.85 21.82
CA ALA A 47 10.53 -3.48 20.48
C ALA A 47 9.29 -4.30 20.07
N SER A 48 8.16 -3.62 19.93
CA SER A 48 6.88 -4.26 19.61
C SER A 48 7.00 -5.08 18.33
N LYS A 49 6.42 -6.28 18.28
CA LYS A 49 6.43 -7.10 17.07
C LYS A 49 5.64 -6.48 15.90
N TRP A 50 4.78 -5.51 16.19
CA TRP A 50 3.84 -4.92 15.24
C TRP A 50 4.45 -3.73 14.50
N VAL A 51 4.28 -3.70 13.17
CA VAL A 51 4.79 -2.62 12.31
C VAL A 51 4.23 -1.26 12.72
N CYS A 52 2.96 -1.19 13.16
CA CYS A 52 2.28 0.05 13.53
C CYS A 52 2.84 0.73 14.78
N ALA A 53 3.65 0.04 15.60
CA ALA A 53 4.27 0.61 16.78
C ALA A 53 5.72 1.08 16.53
N HIS A 54 6.17 1.02 15.26
CA HIS A 54 7.44 1.60 14.83
C HIS A 54 7.22 2.81 13.94
N SER A 55 8.01 3.86 14.15
CA SER A 55 8.03 5.02 13.25
C SER A 55 8.54 4.63 11.86
N SER A 56 7.84 5.07 10.83
CA SER A 56 8.23 4.94 9.43
C SER A 56 9.05 6.12 8.90
N LYS A 57 9.38 7.11 9.75
CA LYS A 57 10.01 8.38 9.32
C LYS A 57 11.49 8.24 8.95
N SER A 58 12.21 7.22 9.43
CA SER A 58 13.60 6.99 9.02
C SER A 58 13.64 6.16 7.74
N LYS A 59 14.23 6.72 6.67
CA LYS A 59 14.71 5.90 5.55
C LYS A 59 15.80 4.98 6.09
N LYS A 60 15.45 3.75 6.41
CA LYS A 60 16.44 2.74 6.77
C LYS A 60 17.19 2.36 5.51
N GLU A 61 18.51 2.50 5.55
CA GLU A 61 19.37 1.99 4.51
C GLU A 61 19.24 0.47 4.45
N ASN A 62 19.00 -0.07 3.26
CA ASN A 62 18.90 -1.51 3.07
C ASN A 62 20.29 -2.11 2.91
N HIS A 63 20.90 -2.55 4.01
CA HIS A 63 22.20 -3.21 4.00
C HIS A 63 22.18 -4.62 3.38
N ASN A 64 21.01 -5.13 2.99
CA ASN A 64 20.80 -6.49 2.50
C ASN A 64 20.24 -6.51 1.07
N GLN A 65 20.53 -5.48 0.28
CA GLN A 65 19.97 -5.27 -1.05
C GLN A 65 20.17 -6.47 -1.98
N CYS A 66 21.37 -7.05 -2.01
CA CYS A 66 21.69 -8.23 -2.83
C CYS A 66 20.78 -9.44 -2.54
N ILE A 67 20.33 -9.59 -1.29
CA ILE A 67 19.39 -10.64 -0.89
C ILE A 67 17.97 -10.24 -1.25
N THR A 68 17.55 -9.02 -0.88
CA THR A 68 16.17 -8.58 -1.04
C THR A 68 15.76 -8.53 -2.51
N GLU A 69 16.63 -8.09 -3.41
CA GLU A 69 16.33 -8.03 -4.86
C GLU A 69 15.99 -9.41 -5.43
N LYS A 70 16.76 -10.46 -5.04
CA LYS A 70 16.51 -11.83 -5.48
C LYS A 70 15.20 -12.37 -4.91
N LEU A 71 14.89 -12.07 -3.65
CA LEU A 71 13.64 -12.50 -3.01
C LEU A 71 12.41 -11.76 -3.56
N GLU A 72 12.56 -10.50 -3.97
CA GLU A 72 11.49 -9.68 -4.57
C GLU A 72 11.00 -10.27 -5.90
N VAL A 73 11.90 -10.82 -6.71
CA VAL A 73 11.51 -11.53 -7.95
C VAL A 73 10.60 -12.72 -7.63
N LEU A 74 10.89 -13.49 -6.59
CA LEU A 74 10.04 -14.61 -6.17
C LEU A 74 8.72 -14.15 -5.56
N GLU A 75 8.76 -13.09 -4.74
CA GLU A 75 7.56 -12.50 -4.14
C GLU A 75 6.56 -12.06 -5.23
N LYS A 76 7.06 -11.33 -6.24
CA LYS A 76 6.29 -10.91 -7.40
C LYS A 76 5.76 -12.10 -8.20
N ALA A 77 6.60 -13.08 -8.51
CA ALA A 77 6.21 -14.28 -9.26
C ALA A 77 5.07 -15.04 -8.54
N TYR A 78 5.17 -15.23 -7.22
CA TYR A 78 4.11 -15.90 -6.46
C TYR A 78 2.84 -15.06 -6.35
N SER A 79 2.97 -13.74 -6.28
CA SER A 79 1.83 -12.81 -6.26
C SER A 79 1.00 -12.93 -7.54
N VAL A 80 1.64 -12.84 -8.72
CA VAL A 80 0.94 -12.94 -10.01
C VAL A 80 0.38 -14.33 -10.27
N GLN A 81 0.98 -15.37 -9.69
CA GLN A 81 0.45 -16.73 -9.71
C GLN A 81 -0.70 -16.96 -8.73
N GLY A 82 -1.04 -15.99 -7.88
CA GLY A 82 -2.10 -16.11 -6.89
C GLY A 82 -1.73 -16.87 -5.63
N ASP A 83 -0.46 -17.22 -5.44
CA ASP A 83 0.01 -17.82 -4.20
C ASP A 83 0.28 -16.77 -3.14
N LYS A 84 -0.81 -16.30 -2.55
CA LYS A 84 -0.80 -15.23 -1.55
C LYS A 84 0.03 -15.58 -0.31
N TRP A 85 0.07 -16.85 0.08
CA TRP A 85 0.78 -17.27 1.28
C TRP A 85 2.29 -17.27 1.08
N ARG A 86 2.79 -17.76 -0.06
CA ARG A 86 4.21 -17.68 -0.39
C ARG A 86 4.64 -16.24 -0.62
N ALA A 87 3.88 -15.47 -1.40
CA ALA A 87 4.15 -14.05 -1.61
C ALA A 87 4.26 -13.29 -0.29
N LEU A 88 3.29 -13.49 0.63
CA LEU A 88 3.32 -12.88 1.96
C LEU A 88 4.55 -13.31 2.80
N SER A 89 4.95 -14.58 2.71
CA SER A 89 6.13 -15.09 3.40
C SER A 89 7.41 -14.39 2.92
N TYR A 90 7.61 -14.27 1.60
CA TYR A 90 8.73 -13.51 1.04
C TYR A 90 8.65 -12.03 1.42
N SER A 91 7.48 -11.40 1.31
CA SER A 91 7.27 -10.00 1.68
C SER A 91 7.67 -9.71 3.14
N LYS A 92 7.30 -10.60 4.08
CA LYS A 92 7.72 -10.50 5.48
C LYS A 92 9.23 -10.60 5.65
N ALA A 93 9.88 -11.55 4.98
CA ALA A 93 11.33 -11.73 5.03
C ALA A 93 12.07 -10.53 4.43
N ILE A 94 11.62 -10.04 3.26
CA ILE A 94 12.17 -8.84 2.61
C ILE A 94 12.08 -7.63 3.54
N ASN A 95 10.93 -7.38 4.15
CA ASN A 95 10.75 -6.25 5.06
C ASN A 95 11.62 -6.37 6.32
N ALA A 96 11.80 -7.59 6.84
CA ALA A 96 12.71 -7.84 7.96
C ALA A 96 14.17 -7.55 7.58
N LEU A 97 14.62 -7.98 6.40
CA LEU A 97 15.97 -7.74 5.88
C LEU A 97 16.24 -6.26 5.57
N LYS A 98 15.28 -5.57 4.94
CA LYS A 98 15.35 -4.11 4.68
C LYS A 98 15.46 -3.29 5.96
N SER A 99 14.88 -3.80 7.04
CA SER A 99 14.88 -3.15 8.35
C SER A 99 16.06 -3.56 9.23
N TYR A 100 16.86 -4.54 8.80
CA TYR A 100 17.97 -5.07 9.58
C TYR A 100 19.17 -4.11 9.51
N HIS A 101 19.73 -3.78 10.67
CA HIS A 101 20.66 -2.66 10.86
C HIS A 101 22.08 -2.88 10.29
N LYS A 102 22.35 -4.03 9.69
CA LYS A 102 23.65 -4.39 9.13
C LYS A 102 23.50 -5.48 8.06
N PRO A 103 24.54 -5.77 7.26
CA PRO A 103 24.53 -6.91 6.36
C PRO A 103 24.44 -8.24 7.13
N VAL A 104 23.63 -9.17 6.62
CA VAL A 104 23.58 -10.55 7.10
C VAL A 104 24.74 -11.32 6.49
N THR A 105 25.52 -12.02 7.31
CA THR A 105 26.75 -12.69 6.90
C THR A 105 26.72 -14.21 7.06
N SER A 106 25.72 -14.74 7.77
CA SER A 106 25.64 -16.19 8.06
C SER A 106 24.21 -16.68 8.22
N TYR A 107 24.05 -18.00 8.08
CA TYR A 107 22.78 -18.69 8.34
C TYR A 107 22.27 -18.49 9.77
N GLN A 108 23.16 -18.58 10.76
CA GLN A 108 22.82 -18.45 12.17
C GLN A 108 22.32 -17.03 12.47
N GLU A 109 22.92 -16.02 11.84
CA GLU A 109 22.48 -14.63 11.93
C GLU A 109 21.11 -14.44 11.27
N ALA A 110 20.91 -14.97 10.06
CA ALA A 110 19.62 -14.92 9.37
C ALA A 110 18.49 -15.54 10.22
N CYS A 111 18.74 -16.66 10.89
CA CYS A 111 17.75 -17.32 11.76
C CYS A 111 17.37 -16.53 13.01
N LYS A 112 18.22 -15.58 13.45
CA LYS A 112 17.94 -14.71 14.60
C LYS A 112 17.04 -13.54 14.23
N ILE A 113 16.84 -13.27 12.93
CA ILE A 113 15.99 -12.18 12.47
C ILE A 113 14.52 -12.58 12.62
N PRO A 114 13.71 -11.83 13.38
CA PRO A 114 12.29 -12.12 13.53
C PRO A 114 11.58 -12.17 12.17
N GLY A 115 10.85 -13.25 11.91
CA GLY A 115 10.15 -13.48 10.64
C GLY A 115 10.93 -14.30 9.61
N ILE A 116 12.22 -14.61 9.86
CA ILE A 116 13.04 -15.48 9.00
C ILE A 116 13.16 -16.86 9.64
N GLY A 117 12.53 -17.87 9.02
CA GLY A 117 12.65 -19.27 9.44
C GLY A 117 13.79 -20.01 8.73
N LYS A 118 14.07 -21.25 9.17
CA LYS A 118 15.16 -22.11 8.65
C LYS A 118 15.22 -22.17 7.12
N ARG A 119 14.09 -22.42 6.45
CA ARG A 119 14.01 -22.50 4.97
C ARG A 119 14.31 -21.17 4.27
N MET A 120 13.99 -20.04 4.90
CA MET A 120 14.32 -18.73 4.35
C MET A 120 15.80 -18.41 4.58
N ALA A 121 16.33 -18.75 5.76
CA ALA A 121 17.75 -18.64 6.06
C ALA A 121 18.64 -19.49 5.13
N GLU A 122 18.19 -20.68 4.73
CA GLU A 122 18.86 -21.50 3.69
C GLU A 122 18.96 -20.75 2.36
N LYS A 123 17.91 -20.05 1.94
CA LYS A 123 17.93 -19.24 0.70
C LYS A 123 18.84 -18.04 0.81
N ILE A 124 18.85 -17.40 1.97
CA ILE A 124 19.75 -16.27 2.26
C ILE A 124 21.20 -16.74 2.18
N LEU A 125 21.52 -17.89 2.80
CA LEU A 125 22.86 -18.47 2.72
C LEU A 125 23.25 -18.80 1.27
N GLU A 126 22.35 -19.42 0.50
CA GLU A 126 22.61 -19.72 -0.92
C GLU A 126 22.95 -18.45 -1.73
N ILE A 127 22.23 -17.35 -1.49
CA ILE A 127 22.51 -16.06 -2.12
C ILE A 127 23.85 -15.48 -1.65
N LEU A 128 24.19 -15.61 -0.37
CA LEU A 128 25.46 -15.12 0.16
C LEU A 128 26.67 -15.88 -0.41
N GLU A 129 26.54 -17.20 -0.57
CA GLU A 129 27.63 -18.06 -1.06
C GLU A 129 27.83 -17.95 -2.58
N SER A 130 26.73 -17.85 -3.35
CA SER A 130 26.78 -17.93 -4.81
C SER A 130 26.44 -16.64 -5.54
N GLY A 131 25.90 -15.63 -4.85
CA GLY A 131 25.31 -14.43 -5.47
C GLY A 131 23.98 -14.71 -6.20
N HIS A 132 23.48 -15.94 -6.17
CA HIS A 132 22.32 -16.39 -6.92
C HIS A 132 21.36 -17.23 -6.07
N LEU A 133 20.13 -17.38 -6.58
CA LEU A 133 19.14 -18.25 -5.98
C LEU A 133 18.59 -19.17 -7.07
N ARG A 134 18.92 -20.47 -7.02
CA ARG A 134 18.53 -21.48 -8.01
C ARG A 134 17.03 -21.54 -8.27
N LYS A 135 16.22 -21.13 -7.29
CA LYS A 135 14.77 -21.09 -7.43
C LYS A 135 14.31 -20.09 -8.51
N LEU A 136 15.10 -19.05 -8.78
CA LEU A 136 14.83 -18.06 -9.83
C LEU A 136 14.91 -18.67 -11.23
N ASP A 137 15.77 -19.66 -11.43
CA ASP A 137 15.93 -20.36 -12.72
C ASP A 137 14.72 -21.24 -13.07
N HIS A 138 13.84 -21.49 -12.08
CA HIS A 138 12.68 -22.36 -12.19
C HIS A 138 11.37 -21.58 -12.04
N ILE A 139 11.38 -20.28 -12.35
CA ILE A 139 10.16 -19.48 -12.46
C ILE A 139 9.38 -19.97 -13.69
N SER A 140 8.06 -20.14 -13.53
CA SER A 140 7.22 -20.62 -14.62
C SER A 140 7.15 -19.59 -15.75
N GLU A 141 7.20 -20.05 -17.00
CA GLU A 141 6.97 -19.24 -18.21
C GLU A 141 5.60 -18.53 -18.22
N SER A 142 4.65 -18.99 -17.39
CA SER A 142 3.38 -18.30 -17.20
C SER A 142 3.51 -16.94 -16.50
N VAL A 143 4.55 -16.74 -15.68
CA VAL A 143 4.69 -15.55 -14.82
C VAL A 143 4.71 -14.24 -15.62
N PRO A 144 5.54 -14.09 -16.66
CA PRO A 144 5.52 -12.86 -17.48
C PRO A 144 4.17 -12.56 -18.12
N VAL A 145 3.45 -13.58 -18.57
CA VAL A 145 2.13 -13.41 -19.20
C VAL A 145 1.06 -13.07 -18.16
N LEU A 146 1.07 -13.74 -17.02
CA LEU A 146 0.16 -13.42 -15.91
C LEU A 146 0.39 -12.01 -15.39
N GLU A 147 1.65 -11.57 -15.32
CA GLU A 147 1.99 -10.19 -14.98
C GLU A 147 1.47 -9.20 -16.03
N LEU A 148 1.74 -9.45 -17.31
CA LEU A 148 1.25 -8.64 -18.43
C LEU A 148 -0.25 -8.41 -18.32
N PHE A 149 -1.02 -9.46 -18.07
CA PHE A 149 -2.47 -9.41 -17.93
C PHE A 149 -2.94 -8.77 -16.62
N SER A 150 -2.23 -9.01 -15.51
CA SER A 150 -2.59 -8.44 -14.20
C SER A 150 -2.37 -6.93 -14.13
N ASN A 151 -1.57 -6.38 -15.03
CA ASN A 151 -1.36 -4.94 -15.17
C ASN A 151 -2.52 -4.23 -15.89
N ILE A 152 -3.45 -4.96 -16.52
CA ILE A 152 -4.67 -4.36 -17.08
C ILE A 152 -5.57 -3.95 -15.92
N TRP A 153 -5.90 -2.67 -15.80
CA TRP A 153 -6.80 -2.19 -14.75
C TRP A 153 -8.16 -2.90 -14.82
N GLY A 154 -8.63 -3.45 -13.70
CA GLY A 154 -9.82 -4.31 -13.63
C GLY A 154 -9.56 -5.80 -13.91
N ALA A 155 -8.33 -6.21 -14.18
CA ALA A 155 -7.93 -7.61 -14.34
C ALA A 155 -7.04 -8.08 -13.19
N GLY A 156 -7.64 -8.66 -12.16
CA GLY A 156 -6.87 -9.30 -11.08
C GLY A 156 -6.34 -10.69 -11.48
N VAL A 157 -5.60 -11.31 -10.57
CA VAL A 157 -4.99 -12.64 -10.73
C VAL A 157 -5.94 -13.68 -11.34
N LYS A 158 -7.20 -13.74 -10.87
CA LYS A 158 -8.18 -14.71 -11.38
C LYS A 158 -8.48 -14.50 -12.87
N THR A 159 -8.65 -13.25 -13.28
CA THR A 159 -8.90 -12.87 -14.67
C THR A 159 -7.67 -13.20 -15.53
N ALA A 160 -6.47 -12.83 -15.06
CA ALA A 160 -5.22 -13.13 -15.75
C ALA A 160 -5.02 -14.65 -15.95
N GLN A 161 -5.29 -15.45 -14.93
CA GLN A 161 -5.22 -16.92 -15.02
C GLN A 161 -6.25 -17.49 -15.99
N MET A 162 -7.48 -16.99 -15.98
CA MET A 162 -8.52 -17.39 -16.92
C MET A 162 -8.09 -17.13 -18.36
N TRP A 163 -7.61 -15.93 -18.68
CA TRP A 163 -7.09 -15.59 -20.00
C TRP A 163 -5.90 -16.45 -20.42
N TYR A 164 -4.98 -16.72 -19.48
CA TYR A 164 -3.86 -17.61 -19.74
C TYR A 164 -4.33 -19.05 -20.07
N GLN A 165 -5.31 -19.57 -19.36
CA GLN A 165 -5.90 -20.90 -19.61
C GLN A 165 -6.65 -20.97 -20.94
N GLN A 166 -7.22 -19.85 -21.39
CA GLN A 166 -7.81 -19.70 -22.73
C GLN A 166 -6.77 -19.65 -23.86
N GLY A 167 -5.48 -19.67 -23.52
CA GLY A 167 -4.39 -19.67 -24.49
C GLY A 167 -3.89 -18.27 -24.88
N PHE A 168 -4.42 -17.20 -24.27
CA PHE A 168 -3.95 -15.84 -24.56
C PHE A 168 -2.56 -15.61 -24.00
N ARG A 169 -1.71 -14.92 -24.76
CA ARG A 169 -0.32 -14.63 -24.37
C ARG A 169 0.06 -13.15 -24.52
N THR A 170 -0.72 -12.38 -25.25
CA THR A 170 -0.41 -10.98 -25.60
C THR A 170 -1.58 -10.04 -25.30
N LEU A 171 -1.32 -8.73 -25.23
CA LEU A 171 -2.38 -7.72 -25.12
C LEU A 171 -3.30 -7.71 -26.35
N ASP A 172 -2.76 -8.05 -27.53
CA ASP A 172 -3.55 -8.18 -28.76
C ASP A 172 -4.57 -9.32 -28.69
N ASP A 173 -4.18 -10.46 -28.08
CA ASP A 173 -5.14 -11.54 -27.80
C ASP A 173 -6.29 -11.04 -26.92
N ILE A 174 -5.99 -10.23 -25.89
CA ILE A 174 -7.02 -9.66 -25.01
C ILE A 174 -7.91 -8.69 -25.78
N CYS A 175 -7.31 -7.82 -26.61
CA CYS A 175 -8.04 -6.84 -27.39
C CYS A 175 -9.00 -7.47 -28.41
N THR A 176 -8.61 -8.59 -29.02
CA THR A 176 -9.33 -9.18 -30.16
C THR A 176 -10.24 -10.34 -29.79
N LYS A 177 -9.91 -11.10 -28.72
CA LYS A 177 -10.57 -12.38 -28.40
C LYS A 177 -11.26 -12.39 -27.04
N ALA A 178 -10.86 -11.53 -26.09
CA ALA A 178 -11.42 -11.56 -24.75
C ALA A 178 -12.73 -10.75 -24.65
N THR A 179 -13.67 -11.26 -23.87
CA THR A 179 -14.83 -10.46 -23.44
C THR A 179 -14.44 -9.62 -22.24
N LEU A 180 -14.42 -8.30 -22.42
CA LEU A 180 -13.97 -7.34 -21.40
C LEU A 180 -15.15 -6.66 -20.71
N THR A 181 -15.00 -6.38 -19.41
CA THR A 181 -15.86 -5.40 -18.72
C THR A 181 -15.51 -3.98 -19.17
N SER A 182 -16.41 -3.01 -18.95
CA SER A 182 -16.12 -1.59 -19.27
C SER A 182 -14.85 -1.08 -18.58
N GLN A 183 -14.60 -1.52 -17.34
CA GLN A 183 -13.37 -1.20 -16.61
C GLN A 183 -12.12 -1.78 -17.29
N GLN A 184 -12.16 -3.05 -17.69
CA GLN A 184 -11.05 -3.72 -18.37
C GLN A 184 -10.78 -3.13 -19.75
N ALA A 185 -11.81 -2.71 -20.48
CA ALA A 185 -11.65 -2.02 -21.75
C ALA A 185 -10.90 -0.69 -21.59
N VAL A 186 -11.22 0.09 -20.55
CA VAL A 186 -10.46 1.31 -20.20
C VAL A 186 -9.04 0.96 -19.78
N GLY A 187 -8.87 -0.06 -18.94
CA GLY A 187 -7.56 -0.54 -18.48
C GLY A 187 -6.65 -1.02 -19.60
N LEU A 188 -7.22 -1.64 -20.65
CA LEU A 188 -6.47 -2.05 -21.82
C LEU A 188 -6.13 -0.87 -22.72
N LYS A 189 -7.08 0.06 -22.91
CA LYS A 189 -6.88 1.26 -23.72
C LYS A 189 -5.76 2.16 -23.18
N HIS A 190 -5.69 2.32 -21.86
CA HIS A 190 -4.71 3.16 -21.17
C HIS A 190 -3.60 2.35 -20.47
N TYR A 191 -3.31 1.15 -20.98
CA TYR A 191 -2.39 0.22 -20.34
C TYR A 191 -1.01 0.82 -20.06
N MET A 192 -0.42 1.49 -21.06
CA MET A 192 0.91 2.09 -20.91
C MET A 192 0.89 3.29 -19.96
N ASP A 193 -0.14 4.14 -20.05
CA ASP A 193 -0.30 5.31 -19.18
C ASP A 193 -0.43 4.88 -17.71
N PHE A 194 -1.20 3.82 -17.42
CA PHE A 194 -1.38 3.31 -16.05
C PHE A 194 -0.16 2.58 -15.49
N LEU A 195 0.80 2.16 -16.34
CA LEU A 195 2.08 1.64 -15.88
C LEU A 195 3.06 2.76 -15.52
N GLU A 196 2.86 3.96 -16.04
CA GLU A 196 3.73 5.09 -15.76
C GLU A 196 3.53 5.60 -14.33
N ARG A 197 4.65 5.98 -13.71
CA ARG A 197 4.70 6.54 -12.37
C ARG A 197 4.51 8.05 -12.47
N MET A 198 3.39 8.58 -11.98
CA MET A 198 3.20 10.04 -11.96
C MET A 198 4.13 10.72 -10.94
N PRO A 199 4.73 11.89 -11.28
CA PRO A 199 5.42 12.74 -10.34
C PRO A 199 4.47 13.28 -9.26
N ARG A 200 5.06 13.77 -8.16
CA ARG A 200 4.28 14.25 -7.02
C ARG A 200 3.51 15.53 -7.37
N GLU A 201 4.06 16.35 -8.25
CA GLU A 201 3.49 17.59 -8.74
C GLU A 201 2.17 17.31 -9.49
N GLU A 202 2.16 16.32 -10.38
CA GLU A 202 0.94 15.88 -11.07
C GLU A 202 -0.13 15.36 -10.09
N ALA A 203 0.27 14.58 -9.09
CA ALA A 203 -0.66 14.11 -8.06
C ALA A 203 -1.29 15.28 -7.25
N ALA A 204 -0.55 16.37 -7.04
CA ALA A 204 -1.05 17.57 -6.40
C ALA A 204 -2.04 18.34 -7.29
N GLU A 205 -1.78 18.42 -8.59
CA GLU A 205 -2.70 19.02 -9.56
C GLU A 205 -4.04 18.25 -9.67
N ILE A 206 -3.98 16.92 -9.60
CA ILE A 206 -5.18 16.07 -9.55
C ILE A 206 -5.99 16.33 -8.27
N GLU A 207 -5.34 16.35 -7.10
CA GLU A 207 -6.01 16.68 -5.83
C GLU A 207 -6.64 18.08 -5.89
N GLN A 208 -5.91 19.05 -6.43
CA GLN A 208 -6.36 20.43 -6.60
C GLN A 208 -7.63 20.51 -7.45
N THR A 209 -7.68 19.76 -8.55
CA THR A 209 -8.84 19.70 -9.44
C THR A 209 -10.06 19.13 -8.72
N VAL A 210 -9.89 18.01 -7.99
CA VAL A 210 -10.94 17.40 -7.18
C VAL A 210 -11.43 18.37 -6.10
N ARG A 211 -10.51 19.05 -5.42
CA ARG A 211 -10.80 20.02 -4.36
C ARG A 211 -11.60 21.21 -4.86
N GLN A 212 -11.23 21.78 -6.01
CA GLN A 212 -11.97 22.89 -6.62
C GLN A 212 -13.39 22.47 -7.00
N ALA A 213 -13.55 21.31 -7.63
CA ALA A 213 -14.87 20.78 -7.99
C ALA A 213 -15.73 20.51 -6.75
N ALA A 214 -15.16 19.95 -5.69
CA ALA A 214 -15.86 19.73 -4.42
C ALA A 214 -16.32 21.05 -3.78
N LEU A 215 -15.43 22.04 -3.67
CA LEU A 215 -15.76 23.34 -3.08
C LEU A 215 -16.83 24.10 -3.88
N ALA A 216 -16.80 24.01 -5.21
CA ALA A 216 -17.82 24.60 -6.07
C ALA A 216 -19.20 23.94 -5.87
N LEU A 217 -19.22 22.64 -5.55
CA LEU A 217 -20.42 21.88 -5.30
C LEU A 217 -21.04 22.22 -3.95
N LYS A 218 -20.19 22.31 -2.92
CA LYS A 218 -20.62 22.67 -1.58
C LYS A 218 -19.49 23.36 -0.80
N PRO A 219 -19.68 24.63 -0.40
CA PRO A 219 -18.75 25.32 0.49
C PRO A 219 -18.56 24.54 1.79
N GLY A 220 -17.34 24.53 2.33
CA GLY A 220 -16.99 23.86 3.58
C GLY A 220 -16.57 22.39 3.43
N LEU A 221 -16.65 21.80 2.23
CA LEU A 221 -16.04 20.49 1.98
C LEU A 221 -14.52 20.55 2.14
N VAL A 222 -13.96 19.47 2.68
CA VAL A 222 -12.54 19.28 2.94
C VAL A 222 -12.07 18.12 2.08
N CYS A 223 -11.04 18.38 1.26
CA CYS A 223 -10.38 17.38 0.43
C CYS A 223 -8.94 17.20 0.90
N VAL A 224 -8.49 15.95 1.01
CA VAL A 224 -7.14 15.62 1.45
C VAL A 224 -6.59 14.47 0.60
N ALA A 225 -5.46 14.69 -0.07
CA ALA A 225 -4.72 13.60 -0.70
C ALA A 225 -4.20 12.61 0.35
N CYS A 226 -4.45 11.33 0.09
CA CYS A 226 -4.18 10.19 0.94
C CYS A 226 -3.09 9.31 0.32
N GLY A 227 -3.12 8.00 0.58
CA GLY A 227 -2.32 7.04 -0.16
C GLY A 227 -0.81 7.25 -0.05
N SER A 228 -0.12 6.91 -1.15
CA SER A 228 1.33 7.06 -1.28
C SER A 228 1.77 8.52 -1.23
N TYR A 229 0.93 9.43 -1.76
CA TYR A 229 1.14 10.87 -1.72
C TYR A 229 1.26 11.37 -0.28
N ARG A 230 0.31 11.04 0.60
CA ARG A 230 0.35 11.44 2.02
C ARG A 230 1.54 10.85 2.78
N ARG A 231 2.04 9.68 2.36
CA ARG A 231 3.25 9.05 2.93
C ARG A 231 4.56 9.65 2.41
N GLY A 232 4.52 10.70 1.60
CA GLY A 232 5.72 11.39 1.11
C GLY A 232 6.49 10.64 0.02
N LYS A 233 5.84 9.73 -0.73
CA LYS A 233 6.51 9.10 -1.88
C LYS A 233 6.80 10.15 -2.97
N PRO A 234 7.95 10.04 -3.67
CA PRO A 234 8.37 11.00 -4.70
C PRO A 234 7.55 10.87 -5.98
N THR A 235 6.98 9.69 -6.23
CA THR A 235 6.10 9.41 -7.36
C THR A 235 4.87 8.64 -6.84
N CYS A 236 3.75 8.68 -7.56
CA CYS A 236 2.49 7.99 -7.23
C CYS A 236 2.08 7.06 -8.39
N GLY A 237 1.23 6.07 -8.10
CA GLY A 237 0.65 5.19 -9.14
C GLY A 237 -0.82 5.53 -9.39
N ASP A 238 -1.45 6.11 -8.37
CA ASP A 238 -2.80 6.62 -8.30
C ASP A 238 -2.85 7.79 -7.30
N VAL A 239 -3.97 8.51 -7.30
CA VAL A 239 -4.25 9.59 -6.35
C VAL A 239 -5.50 9.24 -5.55
N ASP A 240 -5.31 8.95 -4.27
CA ASP A 240 -6.40 8.78 -3.32
C ASP A 240 -6.81 10.14 -2.76
N VAL A 241 -8.07 10.56 -2.91
CA VAL A 241 -8.56 11.81 -2.29
C VAL A 241 -9.70 11.49 -1.33
N LEU A 242 -9.49 11.81 -0.05
CA LEU A 242 -10.55 11.80 0.96
C LEU A 242 -11.38 13.08 0.83
N VAL A 243 -12.70 12.96 0.77
CA VAL A 243 -13.64 14.10 0.78
C VAL A 243 -14.55 13.97 2.00
N THR A 244 -14.62 15.02 2.82
CA THR A 244 -15.44 15.06 4.04
C THR A 244 -15.98 16.47 4.31
N HIS A 245 -16.76 16.61 5.37
CA HIS A 245 -17.23 17.91 5.87
C HIS A 245 -17.17 17.91 7.42
N PRO A 246 -16.74 19.01 8.06
CA PRO A 246 -16.57 19.07 9.52
C PRO A 246 -17.84 18.76 10.33
N ASP A 247 -19.02 19.04 9.78
CA ASP A 247 -20.32 18.73 10.42
C ASP A 247 -20.69 17.23 10.41
N GLY A 248 -19.87 16.36 9.79
CA GLY A 248 -20.12 14.92 9.70
C GLY A 248 -21.33 14.49 8.84
N GLN A 249 -22.02 15.44 8.20
CA GLN A 249 -23.30 15.20 7.50
C GLN A 249 -23.28 15.70 6.07
N SER A 250 -22.67 16.86 5.84
CA SER A 250 -22.77 17.60 4.59
C SER A 250 -22.06 16.97 3.40
N HIS A 251 -21.17 16.00 3.64
CA HIS A 251 -20.51 15.19 2.61
C HIS A 251 -21.40 14.05 2.08
N ARG A 252 -22.57 13.79 2.68
CA ARG A 252 -23.45 12.69 2.24
C ARG A 252 -23.94 12.94 0.80
N GLY A 253 -23.77 11.93 -0.06
CA GLY A 253 -24.20 11.97 -1.46
C GLY A 253 -23.41 12.91 -2.36
N VAL A 254 -22.25 13.42 -1.93
CA VAL A 254 -21.42 14.31 -2.77
C VAL A 254 -20.70 13.57 -3.89
N PHE A 255 -20.41 12.27 -3.71
CA PHE A 255 -19.59 11.50 -4.66
C PHE A 255 -20.15 11.51 -6.09
N SER A 256 -21.43 11.15 -6.27
CA SER A 256 -22.04 11.11 -7.61
C SER A 256 -22.06 12.49 -8.26
N LYS A 257 -22.46 13.52 -7.51
CA LYS A 257 -22.51 14.90 -8.02
C LYS A 257 -21.12 15.44 -8.37
N LEU A 258 -20.11 15.09 -7.58
CA LEU A 258 -18.71 15.46 -7.83
C LEU A 258 -18.20 14.78 -9.10
N LEU A 259 -18.45 13.48 -9.25
CA LEU A 259 -18.10 12.73 -10.45
C LEU A 259 -18.77 13.30 -11.70
N ASP A 260 -20.07 13.61 -11.63
CA ASP A 260 -20.81 14.26 -12.73
C ASP A 260 -20.28 15.66 -13.06
N SER A 261 -19.78 16.40 -12.05
CA SER A 261 -19.14 17.69 -12.27
C SER A 261 -17.81 17.52 -13.01
N LEU A 262 -16.98 16.56 -12.60
CA LEU A 262 -15.68 16.29 -13.20
C LEU A 262 -15.83 15.81 -14.65
N HIS A 263 -16.75 14.87 -14.92
CA HIS A 263 -17.02 14.41 -16.29
C HIS A 263 -17.48 15.53 -17.23
N ARG A 264 -18.17 16.56 -16.71
CA ARG A 264 -18.58 17.71 -17.53
C ARG A 264 -17.45 18.68 -17.82
N SER A 265 -16.36 18.66 -17.03
CA SER A 265 -15.19 19.50 -17.26
C SER A 265 -14.18 18.94 -18.25
N GLY A 266 -14.29 17.64 -18.61
CA GLY A 266 -13.38 16.93 -19.51
C GLY A 266 -12.83 15.67 -18.87
#